data_AF-A0AAN8FF62-F1
#
_entry.id   AF-A0AAN8FF62-F1
#
_cell.length_a   1.000
_cell.length_b   1.000
_cell.length_c   1.000
_cell.angle_alpha   90.00
_cell.angle_beta   90.00
_cell.angle_gamma   90.00
#
_symmetry.space_group_name_H-M   'P 1'
#
loop_
_entity.id
_entity.type
_entity.pdbx_description
1 polymer ?
#
loop_
_entity_poly.entity_id
_entity_poly.type
_entity_poly.pdbx_seq_one_letter_code
_entity_poly.pdbx_strand_id
1 'polypeptide(L)'
;MLEMLGCASRLFGRNSITKAGQLRFLNLQEYQSKQLLGKHGCTVQQFIVATSKKEADERTKADGLVGDIEYVVKAQVLAGGRGKGRFINGKQGLGGVFVTMNRHEALDAAGEMVGKRLVTKQTHKEGVLVKKVMIAKGVTIKRETYVAVLMDRESNGPVVVASPAGGMDIEDVAKSTPHLIFKEPIDILTGITDAQAMKIAKNLEFKGDLAKNAANQIKRLYDLFLAVDATQIEINPFVETEDGLVYCVDAKMNFDDSAEFRQKEIFAMEDTSEQEPREAEANRHHLNYIGMDGNIACLVNGAGLAMATMDIIKLKGGEPANFLDVGGTVTEDQVFHAFRIITSDPHVKCILVNIFGGIVNCATIANGVVAACRKMSLKVPLVVRLEGTNVVEARRIMKESGMPIITASNLSDAAEKAVAALS
;
A
#
# COMPACT_ATOMS: atom_id res chain seq x y z
N MET A 1 -40.37 -36.52 2.87
CA MET A 1 -39.28 -36.16 1.95
C MET A 1 -39.52 -34.77 1.33
N LEU A 2 -39.89 -33.77 2.15
CA LEU A 2 -39.95 -32.35 1.74
C LEU A 2 -39.84 -31.35 2.91
N GLU A 3 -39.38 -31.77 4.10
CA GLU A 3 -39.18 -30.89 5.26
C GLU A 3 -37.74 -30.86 5.81
N MET A 4 -36.78 -31.55 5.20
CA MET A 4 -35.36 -31.52 5.59
C MET A 4 -34.47 -30.64 4.69
N LEU A 5 -35.05 -29.74 3.91
CA LEU A 5 -34.30 -28.75 3.09
C LEU A 5 -34.47 -27.31 3.59
N GLY A 6 -35.25 -27.08 4.66
CA GLY A 6 -35.56 -25.73 5.17
C GLY A 6 -34.64 -25.20 6.27
N CYS A 7 -33.69 -25.98 6.80
CA CYS A 7 -32.91 -25.59 7.98
C CYS A 7 -31.46 -25.16 7.68
N ALA A 8 -30.99 -25.25 6.42
CA ALA A 8 -29.62 -24.89 6.05
C ALA A 8 -29.44 -23.41 5.65
N SER A 9 -30.52 -22.63 5.53
CA SER A 9 -30.48 -21.25 5.02
C SER A 9 -30.46 -20.16 6.11
N ARG A 10 -30.36 -20.50 7.40
CA ARG A 10 -30.37 -19.53 8.51
C ARG A 10 -29.09 -19.46 9.36
N LEU A 11 -28.00 -20.11 8.96
CA LEU A 11 -26.72 -20.08 9.70
C LEU A 11 -25.54 -19.44 8.95
N PHE A 12 -25.73 -19.00 7.70
CA PHE A 12 -24.71 -18.23 6.99
C PHE A 12 -25.12 -16.76 6.90
N GLY A 13 -24.80 -16.03 7.97
CA GLY A 13 -24.71 -14.57 7.90
C GLY A 13 -23.72 -14.20 6.80
N ARG A 14 -24.23 -13.57 5.73
CA ARG A 14 -23.43 -12.83 4.77
C ARG A 14 -22.71 -11.72 5.51
N ASN A 15 -21.41 -11.90 5.77
CA ASN A 15 -20.39 -10.85 5.80
C ASN A 15 -19.04 -11.46 6.19
N SER A 16 -18.30 -11.88 5.17
CA SER A 16 -16.84 -11.95 5.20
C SER A 16 -16.39 -11.82 3.76
N ILE A 17 -16.33 -10.57 3.29
CA ILE A 17 -15.55 -10.26 2.10
C ILE A 17 -14.11 -10.47 2.55
N THR A 18 -13.55 -11.62 2.18
CA THR A 18 -12.12 -11.87 2.25
C THR A 18 -11.43 -10.74 1.50
N LYS A 19 -10.78 -9.83 2.24
CA LYS A 19 -9.87 -8.85 1.65
C LYS A 19 -8.82 -9.65 0.89
N ALA A 20 -8.91 -9.64 -0.44
CA ALA A 20 -7.85 -10.13 -1.29
C ALA A 20 -6.54 -9.49 -0.80
N GLY A 21 -5.50 -10.30 -0.62
CA GLY A 21 -4.20 -9.84 -0.15
C GLY A 21 -3.81 -8.58 -0.90
N GLN A 22 -3.54 -7.51 -0.16
CA GLN A 22 -3.18 -6.23 -0.74
C GLN A 22 -1.83 -6.40 -1.42
N LEU A 23 -1.84 -6.60 -2.75
CA LEU A 23 -0.67 -6.39 -3.57
C LEU A 23 -0.24 -4.94 -3.35
N ARG A 24 1.04 -4.75 -3.05
CA ARG A 24 1.60 -3.41 -2.85
C ARG A 24 1.88 -2.80 -4.20
N PHE A 25 0.85 -2.15 -4.73
CA PHE A 25 0.99 -1.21 -5.82
C PHE A 25 2.06 -0.18 -5.49
N LEU A 26 2.94 0.12 -6.45
CA LEU A 26 3.81 1.29 -6.38
C LEU A 26 3.01 2.52 -5.94
N ASN A 27 3.54 3.25 -4.97
CA ASN A 27 3.01 4.52 -4.50
C ASN A 27 4.04 5.61 -4.79
N LEU A 28 3.60 6.76 -5.29
CA LEU A 28 4.45 7.93 -5.44
C LEU A 28 4.23 8.93 -4.32
N GLN A 29 5.29 9.63 -3.92
CA GLN A 29 5.17 10.80 -3.04
C GLN A 29 4.39 11.92 -3.75
N GLU A 30 3.80 12.83 -2.96
CA GLU A 30 2.96 13.91 -3.47
C GLU A 30 3.67 14.73 -4.56
N TYR A 31 4.95 15.08 -4.36
CA TYR A 31 5.69 15.88 -5.34
C TYR A 31 5.83 15.17 -6.70
N GLN A 32 6.05 13.85 -6.70
CA GLN A 32 6.18 13.05 -7.93
C GLN A 32 4.83 12.96 -8.64
N SER A 33 3.76 12.73 -7.87
CA SER A 33 2.39 12.76 -8.36
C SER A 33 2.04 14.11 -8.99
N LYS A 34 2.45 15.23 -8.36
CA LYS A 34 2.27 16.58 -8.91
C LYS A 34 3.08 16.85 -10.17
N GLN A 35 4.30 16.31 -10.29
CA GLN A 35 5.08 16.40 -11.53
C GLN A 35 4.37 15.66 -12.68
N LEU A 36 3.85 14.46 -12.42
CA LEU A 36 3.07 13.70 -13.41
C LEU A 36 1.79 14.45 -13.81
N LEU A 37 1.05 14.98 -12.85
CA LEU A 37 -0.13 15.81 -13.10
C LEU A 37 0.20 17.01 -14.00
N GLY A 38 1.23 17.78 -13.65
CA GLY A 38 1.67 18.94 -14.43
C GLY A 38 2.09 18.57 -15.85
N LYS A 39 2.84 17.48 -16.02
CA LYS A 39 3.26 16.96 -17.35
C LYS A 39 2.07 16.58 -18.23
N HIS A 40 0.95 16.17 -17.64
CA HIS A 40 -0.29 15.81 -18.33
C HIS A 40 -1.31 16.95 -18.35
N GLY A 41 -0.86 18.18 -18.10
CA GLY A 41 -1.67 19.39 -18.21
C GLY A 41 -2.66 19.59 -17.07
N CYS A 42 -2.62 18.80 -16.00
CA CYS A 42 -3.41 19.11 -14.81
C CYS A 42 -2.84 20.34 -14.11
N THR A 43 -3.71 21.19 -13.59
CA THR A 43 -3.30 22.41 -12.90
C THR A 43 -2.86 22.06 -11.47
N VAL A 44 -1.59 22.27 -11.16
CA VAL A 44 -1.00 22.05 -9.83
C VAL A 44 -0.39 23.34 -9.29
N GLN A 45 -0.19 23.39 -7.97
CA GLN A 45 0.54 24.50 -7.35
C GLN A 45 1.98 24.56 -7.89
N GLN A 46 2.57 25.75 -7.93
CA GLN A 46 4.01 25.88 -8.05
C GLN A 46 4.66 25.38 -6.77
N PHE A 47 5.72 24.57 -6.87
CA PHE A 47 6.42 24.03 -5.71
C PHE A 47 7.89 23.76 -5.98
N ILE A 48 8.66 23.63 -4.90
CA ILE A 48 10.01 23.06 -4.89
C ILE A 48 10.08 21.87 -3.94
N VAL A 49 11.11 21.05 -4.11
CA VAL A 49 11.45 19.95 -3.21
C VAL A 49 12.87 20.16 -2.68
N ALA A 50 13.08 19.92 -1.39
CA ALA A 50 14.39 20.07 -0.77
C ALA A 50 14.66 18.96 0.26
N THR A 51 15.94 18.64 0.44
CA THR A 51 16.44 17.71 1.47
C THR A 51 17.20 18.44 2.59
N SER A 52 17.11 19.77 2.67
CA SER A 52 17.65 20.55 3.78
C SER A 52 17.06 21.97 3.80
N LYS A 53 17.18 22.67 4.93
CA LYS A 53 16.83 24.10 5.02
C LYS A 53 17.63 24.96 4.03
N LYS A 54 18.92 24.66 3.85
CA LYS A 54 19.79 25.41 2.92
C LYS A 54 19.31 25.25 1.48
N GLU A 55 19.07 24.02 1.05
CA GLU A 55 18.56 23.76 -0.30
C GLU A 55 17.16 24.36 -0.51
N ALA A 56 16.30 24.33 0.52
CA ALA A 56 14.99 24.98 0.47
C ALA A 56 15.13 26.50 0.25
N ASP A 57 16.08 27.17 0.92
CA ASP A 57 16.34 28.60 0.74
C ASP A 57 16.85 28.91 -0.68
N GLU A 58 17.79 28.12 -1.19
CA GLU A 58 18.35 28.28 -2.54
C GLU A 58 17.28 28.07 -3.62
N ARG A 59 16.50 26.98 -3.54
CA ARG A 59 15.48 26.65 -4.54
C ARG A 59 14.30 27.60 -4.53
N THR A 60 13.82 28.02 -3.36
CA THR A 60 12.70 28.98 -3.30
C THR A 60 13.09 30.32 -3.94
N LYS A 61 14.35 30.75 -3.83
CA LYS A 61 14.87 31.93 -4.57
C LYS A 61 14.94 31.67 -6.07
N ALA A 62 15.54 30.55 -6.48
CA ALA A 62 15.75 30.21 -7.89
C ALA A 62 14.43 30.09 -8.66
N ASP A 63 13.41 29.50 -8.03
CA ASP A 63 12.12 29.21 -8.67
C ASP A 63 11.10 30.33 -8.44
N GLY A 64 11.49 31.46 -7.84
CA GLY A 64 10.61 32.61 -7.64
C GLY A 64 9.50 32.40 -6.60
N LEU A 65 9.64 31.41 -5.71
CA LEU A 65 8.82 31.27 -4.51
C LEU A 65 9.32 32.22 -3.42
N VAL A 66 9.24 33.53 -3.69
CA VAL A 66 9.65 34.61 -2.81
C VAL A 66 8.58 35.72 -2.81
N GLY A 67 8.56 36.53 -1.76
CA GLY A 67 7.62 37.64 -1.61
C GLY A 67 6.41 37.31 -0.74
N ASP A 68 5.38 38.14 -0.87
CA ASP A 68 4.13 38.07 -0.09
C ASP A 68 3.18 37.03 -0.69
N ILE A 69 3.52 35.77 -0.44
CA ILE A 69 2.73 34.60 -0.84
C ILE A 69 2.55 33.69 0.37
N GLU A 70 1.48 32.92 0.38
CA GLU A 70 1.33 31.84 1.34
C GLU A 70 2.27 30.68 0.96
N TYR A 71 3.00 30.16 1.93
CA TYR A 71 3.88 29.00 1.80
C TYR A 71 3.25 27.81 2.49
N VAL A 72 3.16 26.68 1.78
CA VAL A 72 2.68 25.41 2.31
C VAL A 72 3.84 24.41 2.30
N VAL A 73 4.37 24.11 3.49
CA VAL A 73 5.46 23.16 3.71
C VAL A 73 4.86 21.80 4.03
N LYS A 74 5.18 20.77 3.23
CA LYS A 74 4.64 19.41 3.38
C LYS A 74 5.77 18.39 3.47
N ALA A 75 5.80 17.61 4.55
CA ALA A 75 6.63 16.43 4.65
C ALA A 75 6.27 15.43 3.53
N GLN A 76 7.29 14.94 2.82
CA GLN A 76 7.10 13.93 1.79
C GLN A 76 7.28 12.56 2.42
N VAL A 77 6.14 11.93 2.71
CA VAL A 77 5.99 10.54 3.14
C VAL A 77 4.76 9.95 2.44
N LEU A 78 4.74 8.65 2.19
CA LEU A 78 3.61 7.98 1.52
C LEU A 78 2.37 7.89 2.42
N ALA A 79 2.57 7.87 3.74
CA ALA A 79 1.48 7.81 4.71
C ALA A 79 0.64 9.11 4.72
N GLY A 80 -0.68 8.96 4.70
CA GLY A 80 -1.64 10.07 4.81
C GLY A 80 -1.75 10.62 6.24
N GLY A 81 -2.60 11.63 6.41
CA GLY A 81 -2.85 12.26 7.72
C GLY A 81 -1.71 13.14 8.24
N ARG A 82 -0.81 13.57 7.35
CA ARG A 82 0.41 14.34 7.66
C ARG A 82 0.15 15.58 8.49
N GLY A 83 -0.90 16.35 8.17
CA GLY A 83 -1.24 17.58 8.89
C GLY A 83 -1.57 17.39 10.37
N LYS A 84 -2.17 16.24 10.75
CA LYS A 84 -2.45 15.86 12.15
C LYS A 84 -1.33 15.01 12.77
N GLY A 85 -0.23 14.80 12.04
CA GLY A 85 0.90 14.03 12.50
C GLY A 85 1.73 14.77 13.54
N ARG A 86 2.65 14.05 14.18
CA ARG A 86 3.64 14.61 15.11
C ARG A 86 5.03 14.10 14.78
N PHE A 87 6.04 14.95 14.95
CA PHE A 87 7.43 14.54 14.82
C PHE A 87 7.96 13.96 16.15
N ILE A 88 8.67 12.83 16.07
CA ILE A 88 9.42 12.30 17.22
C ILE A 88 10.56 13.27 17.52
N ASN A 89 10.64 13.72 18.77
CA ASN A 89 11.59 14.75 19.22
C ASN A 89 11.54 16.06 18.39
N GLY A 90 10.38 16.35 17.80
CA GLY A 90 10.15 17.58 17.04
C GLY A 90 9.52 18.70 17.86
N LYS A 91 9.49 19.90 17.28
CA LYS A 91 8.82 21.06 17.88
C LYS A 91 7.34 20.76 18.14
N GLN A 92 6.88 21.04 19.35
CA GLN A 92 5.48 20.84 19.74
C GLN A 92 4.56 21.68 18.84
N GLY A 93 3.47 21.06 18.36
CA GLY A 93 2.50 21.71 17.48
C GLY A 93 2.87 21.74 15.99
N LEU A 94 4.09 21.34 15.61
CA LEU A 94 4.46 21.18 14.20
C LEU A 94 3.95 19.82 13.68
N GLY A 95 2.95 19.86 12.79
CA GLY A 95 2.52 18.70 12.01
C GLY A 95 3.33 18.54 10.73
N GLY A 96 3.06 17.47 9.96
CA GLY A 96 3.69 17.23 8.66
C GLY A 96 3.21 18.15 7.53
N VAL A 97 2.30 19.09 7.83
CA VAL A 97 1.87 20.18 6.95
C VAL A 97 1.90 21.47 7.76
N PHE A 98 2.57 22.50 7.26
CA PHE A 98 2.70 23.81 7.90
C PHE A 98 2.44 24.92 6.89
N VAL A 99 1.61 25.89 7.28
CA VAL A 99 1.20 27.01 6.41
C VAL A 99 1.61 28.32 7.07
N THR A 100 2.22 29.23 6.31
CA THR A 100 2.64 30.55 6.80
C THR A 100 2.76 31.55 5.65
N MET A 101 2.58 32.85 5.93
CA MET A 101 2.94 33.93 5.01
C MET A 101 4.43 34.32 5.13
N ASN A 102 5.13 33.83 6.16
CA ASN A 102 6.51 34.17 6.43
C ASN A 102 7.46 33.12 5.85
N ARG A 103 8.20 33.51 4.80
CA ARG A 103 9.20 32.64 4.16
C ARG A 103 10.23 32.08 5.14
N HIS A 104 10.67 32.85 6.14
CA HIS A 104 11.66 32.37 7.10
C HIS A 104 11.09 31.22 7.94
N GLU A 105 9.84 31.35 8.38
CA GLU A 105 9.14 30.28 9.12
C GLU A 105 8.94 29.03 8.26
N ALA A 106 8.67 29.19 6.96
CA ALA A 106 8.58 28.06 6.04
C ALA A 106 9.93 27.31 5.93
N LEU A 107 11.05 28.05 5.87
CA LEU A 107 12.39 27.46 5.84
C LEU A 107 12.78 26.81 7.18
N ASP A 108 12.39 27.41 8.30
CA ASP A 108 12.56 26.81 9.63
C ASP A 108 11.78 25.51 9.74
N ALA A 109 10.50 25.49 9.32
CA ALA A 109 9.69 24.29 9.30
C ALA A 109 10.32 23.21 8.41
N ALA A 110 10.82 23.55 7.22
CA ALA A 110 11.52 22.63 6.34
C ALA A 110 12.75 22.00 7.02
N GLY A 111 13.58 22.80 7.70
CA GLY A 111 14.73 22.32 8.48
C GLY A 111 14.33 21.45 9.67
N GLU A 112 13.20 21.77 10.31
CA GLU A 112 12.68 20.99 11.44
C GLU A 112 12.08 19.65 11.03
N MET A 113 11.47 19.55 9.84
CA MET A 113 10.87 18.32 9.33
C MET A 113 11.93 17.32 8.83
N VAL A 114 12.89 17.79 8.02
CA VAL A 114 13.89 16.92 7.39
C VAL A 114 14.77 16.22 8.44
N GLY A 115 14.96 14.91 8.29
CA GLY A 115 15.76 14.08 9.19
C GLY A 115 15.03 13.63 10.46
N LYS A 116 13.79 14.10 10.70
CA LYS A 116 12.94 13.63 11.80
C LYS A 116 11.96 12.56 11.33
N ARG A 117 11.43 11.80 12.29
CA ARG A 117 10.40 10.77 12.02
C ARG A 117 9.00 11.32 12.27
N LEU A 118 8.15 11.28 11.26
CA LEU A 118 6.75 11.70 11.32
C LEU A 118 5.85 10.51 11.68
N VAL A 119 5.09 10.65 12.76
CA VAL A 119 4.06 9.69 13.16
C VAL A 119 2.70 10.25 12.77
N THR A 120 1.92 9.48 12.01
CA THR A 120 0.52 9.77 11.68
C THR A 120 -0.39 8.63 12.16
N LYS A 121 -1.71 8.74 11.95
CA LYS A 121 -2.63 7.62 12.20
C LYS A 121 -2.36 6.39 11.32
N GLN A 122 -1.66 6.58 10.19
CA GLN A 122 -1.41 5.57 9.17
C GLN A 122 0.02 5.02 9.21
N THR A 123 0.89 5.50 10.11
CA THR A 123 2.25 4.99 10.28
C THR A 123 2.35 4.07 11.50
N HIS A 124 3.38 3.22 11.54
CA HIS A 124 3.79 2.55 12.78
C HIS A 124 4.19 3.56 13.87
N LYS A 125 4.30 3.09 15.12
CA LYS A 125 4.62 3.92 16.30
C LYS A 125 5.97 4.65 16.18
N GLU A 126 6.89 4.08 15.42
CA GLU A 126 8.23 4.63 15.16
C GLU A 126 8.22 5.76 14.12
N GLY A 127 7.14 5.91 13.35
CA GLY A 127 7.01 6.92 12.30
C GLY A 127 7.95 6.72 11.12
N VAL A 128 7.75 7.53 10.09
CA VAL A 128 8.50 7.48 8.83
C VAL A 128 9.53 8.61 8.80
N LEU A 129 10.77 8.29 8.41
CA LEU A 129 11.84 9.29 8.29
C LEU A 129 11.52 10.25 7.13
N VAL A 130 11.38 11.54 7.43
CA VAL A 130 11.16 12.57 6.41
C VAL A 130 12.50 12.94 5.78
N LYS A 131 12.75 12.48 4.56
CA LYS A 131 13.98 12.78 3.81
C LYS A 131 13.87 14.04 2.95
N LYS A 132 12.65 14.33 2.50
CA LYS A 132 12.32 15.43 1.59
C LYS A 132 11.14 16.20 2.16
N VAL A 133 11.14 17.50 1.88
CA VAL A 133 9.99 18.38 2.08
C VAL A 133 9.65 19.05 0.77
N MET A 134 8.37 19.30 0.55
CA MET A 134 7.88 20.13 -0.53
C MET A 134 7.48 21.49 0.04
N ILE A 135 7.87 22.58 -0.61
CA ILE A 135 7.36 23.93 -0.32
C ILE A 135 6.57 24.39 -1.54
N ALA A 136 5.28 24.57 -1.38
CA ALA A 136 4.37 24.98 -2.44
C ALA A 136 3.81 26.39 -2.19
N LYS A 137 3.50 27.11 -3.26
CA LYS A 137 2.70 28.33 -3.20
C LYS A 137 1.26 27.97 -2.80
N GLY A 138 0.75 28.58 -1.74
CA GLY A 138 -0.64 28.46 -1.31
C GLY A 138 -1.60 28.97 -2.41
N VAL A 139 -2.82 28.47 -2.37
CA VAL A 139 -3.90 28.87 -3.28
C VAL A 139 -5.05 29.37 -2.43
N THR A 140 -5.71 30.46 -2.83
CA THR A 140 -6.85 31.00 -2.10
C THR A 140 -8.08 30.13 -2.36
N ILE A 141 -8.30 29.17 -1.46
CA ILE A 141 -9.34 28.14 -1.59
C ILE A 141 -10.71 28.75 -1.32
N LYS A 142 -11.61 28.67 -2.30
CA LYS A 142 -13.03 28.99 -2.13
C LYS A 142 -13.84 27.75 -1.75
N ARG A 143 -13.51 26.60 -2.34
CA ARG A 143 -14.13 25.31 -2.01
C ARG A 143 -13.19 24.14 -2.25
N GLU A 144 -13.26 23.17 -1.36
CA GLU A 144 -12.55 21.89 -1.45
C GLU A 144 -13.51 20.79 -1.85
N THR A 145 -13.17 20.03 -2.88
CA THR A 145 -13.89 18.84 -3.31
C THR A 145 -12.95 17.65 -3.39
N TYR A 146 -13.49 16.46 -3.64
CA TYR A 146 -12.74 15.22 -3.79
C TYR A 146 -13.00 14.64 -5.18
N VAL A 147 -11.93 14.17 -5.85
CA VAL A 147 -12.03 13.41 -7.10
C VAL A 147 -11.02 12.26 -7.07
N ALA A 148 -11.48 11.06 -7.42
CA ALA A 148 -10.60 9.93 -7.70
C ALA A 148 -11.01 9.21 -8.98
N VAL A 149 -10.03 8.64 -9.68
CA VAL A 149 -10.20 7.70 -10.78
C VAL A 149 -9.58 6.38 -10.36
N LEU A 150 -10.33 5.29 -10.40
CA LEU A 150 -9.82 3.96 -10.03
C LEU A 150 -10.46 2.84 -10.86
N MET A 151 -9.80 1.68 -10.93
CA MET A 151 -10.41 0.47 -11.50
C MET A 151 -11.41 -0.12 -10.51
N ASP A 152 -12.70 -0.09 -10.86
CA ASP A 152 -13.76 -0.65 -10.04
C ASP A 152 -14.11 -2.08 -10.48
N ARG A 153 -14.09 -2.99 -9.50
CA ARG A 153 -14.35 -4.41 -9.70
C ARG A 153 -15.84 -4.70 -9.86
N GLU A 154 -16.72 -3.84 -9.36
CA GLU A 154 -18.17 -4.03 -9.49
C GLU A 154 -18.63 -3.69 -10.91
N SER A 155 -18.15 -2.58 -11.46
CA SER A 155 -18.45 -2.15 -12.84
C SER A 155 -17.52 -2.75 -13.91
N ASN A 156 -16.46 -3.47 -13.51
CA ASN A 156 -15.46 -4.07 -14.41
C ASN A 156 -14.76 -3.05 -15.32
N GLY A 157 -14.47 -1.87 -14.80
CA GLY A 157 -13.82 -0.82 -15.57
C GLY A 157 -13.44 0.39 -14.72
N PRO A 158 -12.92 1.45 -15.34
CA PRO A 158 -12.62 2.69 -14.64
C PRO A 158 -13.90 3.34 -14.09
N VAL A 159 -13.84 3.88 -12.89
CA VAL A 159 -14.90 4.72 -12.31
C VAL A 159 -14.29 6.02 -11.83
N VAL A 160 -14.99 7.13 -12.05
CA VAL A 160 -14.70 8.40 -11.37
C VAL A 160 -15.56 8.49 -10.13
N VAL A 161 -14.92 8.59 -8.96
CA VAL A 161 -15.57 8.84 -7.67
C VAL A 161 -15.37 10.32 -7.31
N ALA A 162 -16.45 11.00 -6.98
CA ALA A 162 -16.44 12.44 -6.75
C ALA A 162 -17.31 12.81 -5.54
N SER A 163 -16.90 13.82 -4.78
CA SER A 163 -17.68 14.36 -3.66
C SER A 163 -17.46 15.86 -3.49
N PRO A 164 -18.52 16.66 -3.26
CA PRO A 164 -18.37 18.08 -2.91
C PRO A 164 -17.77 18.27 -1.52
N ALA A 165 -17.68 17.22 -0.70
CA ALA A 165 -17.02 17.23 0.61
C ALA A 165 -15.54 16.83 0.47
N GLY A 166 -14.69 17.77 0.07
CA GLY A 166 -13.22 17.60 0.02
C GLY A 166 -12.51 17.95 1.32
N GLY A 167 -11.20 17.70 1.38
CA GLY A 167 -10.37 18.03 2.55
C GLY A 167 -10.52 17.07 3.73
N MET A 168 -11.32 16.01 3.57
CA MET A 168 -11.62 15.00 4.59
C MET A 168 -11.31 13.59 4.08
N ASP A 169 -11.31 12.61 4.99
CA ASP A 169 -11.16 11.19 4.66
C ASP A 169 -12.40 10.70 3.91
N ILE A 170 -12.24 10.16 2.70
CA ILE A 170 -13.38 9.84 1.83
C ILE A 170 -14.19 8.67 2.39
N GLU A 171 -13.55 7.76 3.12
CA GLU A 171 -14.17 6.64 3.83
C GLU A 171 -15.10 7.12 4.93
N ASP A 172 -14.77 8.23 5.60
CA ASP A 172 -15.63 8.83 6.63
C ASP A 172 -16.84 9.52 5.99
N VAL A 173 -16.67 10.16 4.83
CA VAL A 173 -17.77 10.70 4.01
C VAL A 173 -18.69 9.57 3.55
N ALA A 174 -18.13 8.45 3.07
CA ALA A 174 -18.91 7.30 2.62
C ALA A 174 -19.75 6.67 3.75
N LYS A 175 -19.26 6.69 4.99
CA LYS A 175 -20.02 6.21 6.16
C LYS A 175 -21.06 7.21 6.65
N SER A 176 -20.69 8.49 6.75
CA SER A 176 -21.49 9.51 7.45
C SER A 176 -22.49 10.20 6.52
N THR A 177 -22.09 10.44 5.28
CA THR A 177 -22.85 11.17 4.26
C THR A 177 -22.73 10.50 2.88
N PRO A 178 -23.16 9.24 2.73
CA PRO A 178 -22.99 8.48 1.48
C PRO A 178 -23.64 9.13 0.26
N HIS A 179 -24.68 9.94 0.46
CA HIS A 179 -25.38 10.68 -0.59
C HIS A 179 -24.53 11.79 -1.24
N LEU A 180 -23.39 12.15 -0.64
CA LEU A 180 -22.42 13.09 -1.22
C LEU A 180 -21.37 12.37 -2.10
N ILE A 181 -21.38 11.04 -2.15
CA ILE A 181 -20.48 10.25 -2.99
C ILE A 181 -21.16 9.97 -4.32
N PHE A 182 -20.61 10.54 -5.39
CA PHE A 182 -21.04 10.31 -6.75
C PHE A 182 -20.06 9.36 -7.44
N LYS A 183 -20.58 8.36 -8.16
CA LYS A 183 -19.79 7.44 -8.96
C LYS A 183 -20.24 7.51 -10.42
N GLU A 184 -19.29 7.65 -11.33
CA GLU A 184 -19.54 7.65 -12.77
C GLU A 184 -18.67 6.56 -13.43
N PRO A 185 -19.25 5.39 -13.76
CA PRO A 185 -18.56 4.35 -14.51
C PRO A 185 -18.21 4.83 -15.92
N ILE A 186 -17.00 4.52 -16.37
CA ILE A 186 -16.49 4.91 -17.69
C ILE A 186 -16.26 3.65 -18.52
N ASP A 187 -16.81 3.62 -19.72
CA ASP A 187 -16.51 2.58 -20.69
C ASP A 187 -15.05 2.72 -21.17
N ILE A 188 -14.25 1.68 -20.99
CA ILE A 188 -12.80 1.75 -21.27
C ILE A 188 -12.48 1.85 -22.77
N LEU A 189 -13.40 1.43 -23.65
CA LEU A 189 -13.21 1.50 -25.09
C LEU A 189 -13.51 2.90 -25.64
N THR A 190 -14.56 3.53 -25.12
CA THR A 190 -15.00 4.87 -25.53
C THR A 190 -14.21 5.96 -24.82
N GLY A 191 -13.80 5.72 -23.58
CA GLY A 191 -13.20 6.73 -22.72
C GLY A 191 -14.23 7.66 -22.06
N ILE A 192 -13.74 8.59 -21.25
CA ILE A 192 -14.60 9.58 -20.58
C ILE A 192 -15.18 10.57 -21.59
N THR A 193 -16.51 10.67 -21.61
CA THR A 193 -17.20 11.63 -22.49
C THR A 193 -17.31 13.01 -21.86
N ASP A 194 -17.49 14.05 -22.69
CA ASP A 194 -17.74 15.42 -22.21
C ASP A 194 -18.99 15.50 -21.33
N ALA A 195 -20.04 14.72 -21.67
CA ALA A 195 -21.27 14.67 -20.89
C ALA A 195 -21.03 14.11 -19.48
N GLN A 196 -20.22 13.05 -19.36
CA GLN A 196 -19.85 12.47 -18.06
C GLN A 196 -18.98 13.43 -17.25
N ALA A 197 -17.93 14.01 -17.86
CA ALA A 197 -17.07 14.97 -17.19
C ALA A 197 -17.85 16.19 -16.67
N MET A 198 -18.77 16.72 -17.48
CA MET A 198 -19.66 17.82 -17.08
C MET A 198 -20.65 17.41 -15.98
N LYS A 199 -21.17 16.18 -16.00
CA LYS A 199 -22.04 15.66 -14.94
C LYS A 199 -21.28 15.57 -13.61
N ILE A 200 -20.05 15.04 -13.62
CA ILE A 200 -19.19 14.97 -12.43
C ILE A 200 -18.91 16.38 -11.90
N ALA A 201 -18.49 17.32 -12.76
CA ALA A 201 -18.23 18.70 -12.36
C ALA A 201 -19.45 19.38 -11.71
N LYS A 202 -20.67 19.11 -12.22
CA LYS A 202 -21.92 19.61 -11.62
C LYS A 202 -22.26 18.96 -10.29
N ASN A 203 -21.99 17.66 -10.12
CA ASN A 203 -22.16 16.95 -8.85
C ASN A 203 -21.19 17.46 -7.77
N LEU A 204 -20.00 17.90 -8.19
CA LEU A 204 -19.05 18.66 -7.37
C LEU A 204 -19.44 20.14 -7.21
N GLU A 205 -20.63 20.50 -7.71
CA GLU A 205 -21.24 21.82 -7.60
C GLU A 205 -20.44 22.97 -8.26
N PHE A 206 -19.54 22.69 -9.21
CA PHE A 206 -18.93 23.73 -10.05
C PHE A 206 -19.99 24.34 -10.98
N LYS A 207 -19.86 25.65 -11.27
CA LYS A 207 -20.86 26.41 -12.03
C LYS A 207 -20.23 27.17 -13.20
N GLY A 208 -21.02 27.48 -14.23
CA GLY A 208 -20.57 28.30 -15.36
C GLY A 208 -19.30 27.77 -16.02
N ASP A 209 -18.34 28.65 -16.29
CA ASP A 209 -17.07 28.28 -16.92
C ASP A 209 -16.16 27.46 -16.01
N LEU A 210 -16.28 27.61 -14.68
CA LEU A 210 -15.59 26.75 -13.72
C LEU A 210 -16.01 25.28 -13.85
N ALA A 211 -17.28 25.00 -14.18
CA ALA A 211 -17.72 23.63 -14.43
C ALA A 211 -17.05 23.03 -15.68
N LYS A 212 -16.84 23.83 -16.73
CA LYS A 212 -16.11 23.40 -17.93
C LYS A 212 -14.63 23.17 -17.62
N ASN A 213 -14.02 24.06 -16.84
CA ASN A 213 -12.63 23.92 -16.42
C ASN A 213 -12.43 22.66 -15.55
N ALA A 214 -13.32 22.42 -14.59
CA ALA A 214 -13.31 21.21 -13.78
C ALA A 214 -13.51 19.95 -14.63
N ALA A 215 -14.47 19.94 -15.56
CA ALA A 215 -14.67 18.83 -16.48
C ALA A 215 -13.40 18.53 -17.31
N ASN A 216 -12.74 19.56 -17.83
CA ASN A 216 -11.48 19.39 -18.57
C ASN A 216 -10.36 18.80 -17.70
N GLN A 217 -10.25 19.22 -16.43
CA GLN A 217 -9.28 18.63 -15.49
C GLN A 217 -9.62 17.16 -15.20
N ILE A 218 -10.90 16.82 -14.97
CA ILE A 218 -11.33 15.43 -14.75
C ILE A 218 -11.00 14.54 -15.95
N LYS A 219 -11.18 15.03 -17.18
CA LYS A 219 -10.74 14.31 -18.39
C LYS A 219 -9.23 14.08 -18.41
N ARG A 220 -8.43 15.10 -18.08
CA ARG A 220 -6.96 14.96 -17.99
C ARG A 220 -6.53 13.97 -16.91
N LEU A 221 -7.23 13.92 -15.79
CA LEU A 221 -6.99 12.90 -14.74
C LEU A 221 -7.27 11.49 -15.25
N TYR A 222 -8.36 11.30 -16.02
CA TYR A 222 -8.67 10.02 -16.65
C TYR A 222 -7.64 9.62 -17.72
N ASP A 223 -7.25 10.57 -18.59
CA ASP A 223 -6.24 10.33 -19.62
C ASP A 223 -4.89 9.96 -18.99
N LEU A 224 -4.50 10.66 -17.92
CA LEU A 224 -3.33 10.33 -17.11
C LEU A 224 -3.44 8.93 -16.50
N PHE A 225 -4.57 8.61 -15.87
CA PHE A 225 -4.83 7.31 -15.24
C PHE A 225 -4.57 6.15 -16.21
N LEU A 226 -5.04 6.26 -17.46
CA LEU A 226 -4.77 5.26 -18.50
C LEU A 226 -3.31 5.29 -18.97
N ALA A 227 -2.74 6.47 -19.22
CA ALA A 227 -1.41 6.61 -19.79
C ALA A 227 -0.30 6.00 -18.91
N VAL A 228 -0.52 5.97 -17.60
CA VAL A 228 0.48 5.54 -16.61
C VAL A 228 0.19 4.19 -15.99
N ASP A 229 -0.85 3.48 -16.45
CA ASP A 229 -1.31 2.23 -15.84
C ASP A 229 -1.58 2.38 -14.33
N ALA A 230 -2.25 3.48 -13.95
CA ALA A 230 -2.65 3.70 -12.56
C ALA A 230 -3.76 2.71 -12.16
N THR A 231 -3.71 2.23 -10.92
CA THR A 231 -4.84 1.55 -10.28
C THR A 231 -5.74 2.54 -9.54
N GLN A 232 -5.18 3.67 -9.10
CA GLN A 232 -5.91 4.79 -8.51
C GLN A 232 -5.15 6.11 -8.71
N ILE A 233 -5.87 7.17 -9.06
CA ILE A 233 -5.44 8.56 -8.90
C ILE A 233 -6.46 9.24 -8.00
N GLU A 234 -6.01 9.80 -6.89
CA GLU A 234 -6.84 10.51 -5.92
C GLU A 234 -6.34 11.94 -5.76
N ILE A 235 -7.24 12.91 -5.92
CA ILE A 235 -7.01 14.33 -5.71
C ILE A 235 -7.87 14.81 -4.53
N ASN A 236 -7.22 15.16 -3.42
CA ASN A 236 -7.90 15.57 -2.21
C ASN A 236 -7.10 16.63 -1.42
N PRO A 237 -7.37 17.94 -1.61
CA PRO A 237 -8.56 18.47 -2.28
C PRO A 237 -8.36 18.77 -3.79
N PHE A 238 -9.43 18.60 -4.55
CA PHE A 238 -9.65 19.19 -5.87
C PHE A 238 -10.40 20.52 -5.66
N VAL A 239 -9.73 21.63 -5.95
CA VAL A 239 -10.08 22.95 -5.40
C VAL A 239 -10.64 23.90 -6.45
N GLU A 240 -11.67 24.65 -6.05
CA GLU A 240 -12.06 25.92 -6.68
C GLU A 240 -11.38 27.07 -5.93
N THR A 241 -10.71 27.96 -6.64
CA THR A 241 -10.07 29.15 -6.06
C THR A 241 -10.92 30.41 -6.22
N GLU A 242 -10.66 31.44 -5.41
CA GLU A 242 -11.38 32.72 -5.49
C GLU A 242 -11.20 33.44 -6.83
N ASP A 243 -10.05 33.26 -7.48
CA ASP A 243 -9.73 33.82 -8.80
C ASP A 243 -10.31 33.00 -9.97
N GLY A 244 -11.17 32.02 -9.69
CA GLY A 244 -11.90 31.27 -10.71
C GLY A 244 -11.06 30.23 -11.44
N LEU A 245 -10.09 29.63 -10.75
CA LEU A 245 -9.29 28.51 -11.26
C LEU A 245 -9.66 27.20 -10.55
N VAL A 246 -9.15 26.10 -11.12
CA VAL A 246 -9.33 24.75 -10.59
C VAL A 246 -7.96 24.11 -10.39
N TYR A 247 -7.68 23.60 -9.19
CA TYR A 247 -6.37 23.07 -8.80
C TYR A 247 -6.45 21.66 -8.24
N CYS A 248 -5.45 20.83 -8.58
CA CYS A 248 -5.12 19.60 -7.88
C CYS A 248 -4.11 19.92 -6.76
N VAL A 249 -4.58 20.03 -5.52
CA VAL A 249 -3.76 20.56 -4.39
C VAL A 249 -2.99 19.47 -3.65
N ASP A 250 -3.54 18.28 -3.53
CA ASP A 250 -2.83 17.10 -3.03
C ASP A 250 -3.19 15.91 -3.92
N ALA A 251 -2.23 15.01 -4.12
CA ALA A 251 -2.38 13.90 -5.04
C ALA A 251 -1.74 12.65 -4.48
N LYS A 252 -2.48 11.54 -4.55
CA LYS A 252 -2.01 10.19 -4.26
C LYS A 252 -2.24 9.32 -5.48
N MET A 253 -1.21 8.60 -5.90
CA MET A 253 -1.27 7.72 -7.07
C MET A 253 -0.78 6.33 -6.74
N ASN A 254 -1.53 5.34 -7.20
CA ASN A 254 -1.19 3.92 -7.17
C ASN A 254 -1.10 3.37 -8.59
N PHE A 255 -0.15 2.45 -8.82
CA PHE A 255 0.15 1.92 -10.15
C PHE A 255 0.02 0.39 -10.16
N ASP A 256 -0.29 -0.18 -11.32
CA ASP A 256 -0.29 -1.63 -11.50
C ASP A 256 1.15 -2.14 -11.63
N ASP A 257 1.61 -2.92 -10.65
CA ASP A 257 2.93 -3.55 -10.67
C ASP A 257 3.11 -4.45 -11.90
N SER A 258 2.02 -5.02 -12.42
CA SER A 258 2.03 -5.85 -13.62
C SER A 258 2.40 -5.06 -14.88
N ALA A 259 2.31 -3.72 -14.84
CA ALA A 259 2.66 -2.83 -15.95
C ALA A 259 4.12 -2.34 -15.89
N GLU A 260 4.93 -2.76 -14.90
CA GLU A 260 6.33 -2.32 -14.73
C GLU A 260 7.16 -2.48 -16.01
N PHE A 261 6.92 -3.53 -16.79
CA PHE A 261 7.65 -3.79 -18.02
C PHE A 261 7.51 -2.66 -19.07
N ARG A 262 6.42 -1.90 -19.05
CA ARG A 262 6.14 -0.79 -19.97
C ARG A 262 6.14 0.60 -19.31
N GLN A 263 6.17 0.67 -17.98
CA GLN A 263 6.17 1.92 -17.20
C GLN A 263 7.51 2.21 -16.51
N LYS A 264 8.64 1.95 -17.18
CA LYS A 264 9.99 2.01 -16.56
C LYS A 264 10.33 3.36 -15.93
N GLU A 265 9.92 4.47 -16.54
CA GLU A 265 10.15 5.81 -15.96
C GLU A 265 9.41 6.00 -14.63
N ILE A 266 8.24 5.40 -14.47
CA ILE A 266 7.41 5.52 -13.26
C ILE A 266 8.00 4.66 -12.15
N PHE A 267 8.35 3.42 -12.44
CA PHE A 267 8.95 2.52 -11.46
C PHE A 267 10.37 2.96 -11.04
N ALA A 268 11.08 3.71 -11.90
CA ALA A 268 12.33 4.37 -11.51
C ALA A 268 12.14 5.47 -10.44
N MET A 269 10.91 5.95 -10.21
CA MET A 269 10.59 6.91 -9.17
C MET A 269 10.28 6.26 -7.81
N GLU A 270 10.23 4.93 -7.71
CA GLU A 270 9.91 4.24 -6.46
C GLU A 270 10.85 4.64 -5.31
N ASP A 271 10.26 5.08 -4.20
CA ASP A 271 11.00 5.29 -2.95
C ASP A 271 10.89 4.05 -2.08
N THR A 272 11.85 3.15 -2.20
CA THR A 272 11.92 1.92 -1.39
C THR A 272 12.35 2.19 0.06
N SER A 273 12.61 3.44 0.44
CA SER A 273 13.16 3.72 1.77
C SER A 273 12.14 3.80 2.90
N GLU A 274 10.86 3.82 2.55
CA GLU A 274 9.75 3.60 3.48
C GLU A 274 9.36 2.12 3.60
N GLN A 275 9.88 1.25 2.73
CA GLN A 275 9.61 -0.19 2.78
C GLN A 275 10.30 -0.84 3.98
N GLU A 276 9.63 -1.81 4.58
CA GLU A 276 10.21 -2.59 5.67
C GLU A 276 11.39 -3.41 5.11
N PRO A 277 12.58 -3.42 5.76
CA PRO A 277 13.79 -4.02 5.20
C PRO A 277 13.67 -5.49 4.79
N ARG A 278 12.88 -6.29 5.51
CA ARG A 278 12.62 -7.70 5.21
C ARG A 278 11.70 -7.86 4.00
N GLU A 279 10.71 -6.99 3.85
CA GLU A 279 9.86 -6.97 2.65
C GLU A 279 10.67 -6.57 1.41
N ALA A 280 11.53 -5.56 1.52
CA ALA A 280 12.42 -5.17 0.44
C ALA A 280 13.41 -6.28 0.06
N GLU A 281 13.97 -7.00 1.05
CA GLU A 281 14.84 -8.15 0.78
C GLU A 281 14.06 -9.32 0.17
N ALA A 282 12.82 -9.58 0.61
CA ALA A 282 11.97 -10.62 0.03
C ALA A 282 11.69 -10.37 -1.45
N ASN A 283 11.35 -9.14 -1.82
CA ASN A 283 11.07 -8.75 -3.20
C ASN A 283 12.26 -9.03 -4.14
N ARG A 284 13.50 -8.83 -3.68
CA ARG A 284 14.72 -9.14 -4.46
C ARG A 284 14.87 -10.62 -4.81
N HIS A 285 14.25 -11.51 -4.04
CA HIS A 285 14.25 -12.95 -4.26
C HIS A 285 12.91 -13.46 -4.81
N HIS A 286 12.06 -12.56 -5.32
CA HIS A 286 10.72 -12.87 -5.83
C HIS A 286 9.84 -13.58 -4.79
N LEU A 287 9.94 -13.15 -3.53
CA LEU A 287 9.14 -13.62 -2.41
C LEU A 287 8.13 -12.56 -1.99
N ASN A 288 6.86 -12.92 -1.85
CA ASN A 288 5.84 -12.01 -1.35
C ASN A 288 5.78 -12.12 0.18
N TYR A 289 6.46 -11.21 0.88
CA TYR A 289 6.52 -11.17 2.35
C TYR A 289 5.76 -9.97 2.91
N ILE A 290 5.04 -10.17 4.01
CA ILE A 290 4.45 -9.09 4.81
C ILE A 290 4.69 -9.44 6.29
N GLY A 291 5.34 -8.55 7.02
CA GLY A 291 5.57 -8.73 8.47
C GLY A 291 4.29 -8.54 9.29
N MET A 292 4.16 -9.29 10.38
CA MET A 292 3.06 -9.19 11.35
C MET A 292 3.60 -9.27 12.78
N ASP A 293 2.77 -8.95 13.78
CA ASP A 293 3.19 -8.84 15.18
C ASP A 293 3.21 -10.18 15.96
N GLY A 294 3.09 -11.32 15.25
CA GLY A 294 3.01 -12.65 15.87
C GLY A 294 4.36 -13.33 16.13
N ASN A 295 4.31 -14.63 16.44
CA ASN A 295 5.48 -15.42 16.84
C ASN A 295 5.63 -16.76 16.08
N ILE A 296 4.64 -17.18 15.29
CA ILE A 296 4.73 -18.35 14.41
C ILE A 296 4.89 -17.85 12.97
N ALA A 297 6.08 -17.98 12.41
CA ALA A 297 6.31 -17.64 11.02
C ALA A 297 5.73 -18.71 10.10
N CYS A 298 5.25 -18.31 8.93
CA CYS A 298 4.82 -19.25 7.89
C CYS A 298 5.64 -19.10 6.61
N LEU A 299 5.86 -20.22 5.91
CA LEU A 299 6.41 -20.28 4.56
C LEU A 299 5.52 -21.21 3.75
N VAL A 300 4.86 -20.65 2.75
CA VAL A 300 3.78 -21.32 2.02
C VAL A 300 3.90 -21.05 0.52
N ASN A 301 3.47 -22.00 -0.31
CA ASN A 301 3.36 -21.78 -1.75
C ASN A 301 1.90 -21.50 -2.15
N GLY A 302 1.66 -20.32 -2.72
CA GLY A 302 0.37 -19.80 -3.13
C GLY A 302 -0.28 -18.90 -2.08
N ALA A 303 -0.60 -17.66 -2.48
CA ALA A 303 -1.19 -16.63 -1.62
C ALA A 303 -2.46 -17.09 -0.87
N GLY A 304 -3.36 -17.83 -1.53
CA GLY A 304 -4.58 -18.36 -0.90
C GLY A 304 -4.27 -19.34 0.24
N LEU A 305 -3.30 -20.23 0.04
CA LEU A 305 -2.89 -21.19 1.05
C LEU A 305 -2.10 -20.49 2.18
N ALA A 306 -1.31 -19.47 1.85
CA ALA A 306 -0.59 -18.66 2.83
C ALA A 306 -1.58 -17.98 3.79
N MET A 307 -2.63 -17.34 3.26
CA MET A 307 -3.71 -16.76 4.07
C MET A 307 -4.41 -17.81 4.94
N ALA A 308 -4.83 -18.93 4.35
CA ALA A 308 -5.48 -20.00 5.11
C ALA A 308 -4.59 -20.60 6.20
N THR A 309 -3.27 -20.61 6.00
CA THR A 309 -2.29 -21.06 6.98
C THR A 309 -2.18 -20.10 8.16
N MET A 310 -2.16 -18.79 7.90
CA MET A 310 -2.21 -17.78 8.97
C MET A 310 -3.51 -17.88 9.77
N ASP A 311 -4.64 -18.03 9.07
CA ASP A 311 -5.96 -18.15 9.69
C ASP A 311 -6.03 -19.39 10.60
N ILE A 312 -5.54 -20.55 10.13
CA ILE A 312 -5.59 -21.77 10.95
C ILE A 312 -4.63 -21.72 12.14
N ILE A 313 -3.47 -21.05 12.04
CA ILE A 313 -2.60 -20.78 13.19
C ILE A 313 -3.38 -19.98 14.24
N LYS A 314 -4.07 -18.92 13.80
CA LYS A 314 -4.88 -18.07 14.67
C LYS A 314 -6.06 -18.83 15.31
N LEU A 315 -6.75 -19.66 14.53
CA LEU A 315 -7.85 -20.51 15.01
C LEU A 315 -7.40 -21.54 16.06
N LYS A 316 -6.12 -21.95 16.04
CA LYS A 316 -5.53 -22.85 17.02
C LYS A 316 -4.87 -22.13 18.21
N GLY A 317 -5.04 -20.81 18.31
CA GLY A 317 -4.55 -20.00 19.43
C GLY A 317 -3.12 -19.50 19.29
N GLY A 318 -2.51 -19.63 18.10
CA GLY A 318 -1.21 -19.03 17.79
C GLY A 318 -1.33 -17.63 17.20
N GLU A 319 -0.21 -16.94 17.06
CA GLU A 319 -0.13 -15.64 16.40
C GLU A 319 0.78 -15.72 15.17
N PRO A 320 0.27 -15.56 13.93
CA PRO A 320 1.10 -15.58 12.74
C PRO A 320 2.05 -14.37 12.72
N ALA A 321 3.34 -14.62 12.53
CA ALA A 321 4.40 -13.59 12.51
C ALA A 321 4.59 -12.95 11.14
N ASN A 322 4.10 -13.58 10.08
CA ASN A 322 4.21 -13.07 8.73
C ASN A 322 3.22 -13.75 7.78
N PHE A 323 2.95 -13.08 6.67
CA PHE A 323 2.55 -13.70 5.41
C PHE A 323 3.82 -13.95 4.57
N LEU A 324 3.97 -15.12 3.96
CA LEU A 324 5.03 -15.38 2.99
C LEU A 324 4.58 -16.39 1.94
N ASP A 325 4.47 -15.92 0.70
CA ASP A 325 4.22 -16.75 -0.47
C ASP A 325 5.50 -16.87 -1.32
N VAL A 326 5.98 -18.11 -1.48
CA VAL A 326 7.16 -18.47 -2.30
C VAL A 326 6.81 -18.71 -3.79
N GLY A 327 5.54 -18.59 -4.17
CA GLY A 327 5.05 -18.83 -5.52
C GLY A 327 4.83 -20.31 -5.85
N GLY A 328 4.30 -20.59 -7.05
CA GLY A 328 3.94 -21.96 -7.47
C GLY A 328 5.13 -22.88 -7.75
N THR A 329 6.29 -22.33 -8.09
CA THR A 329 7.54 -23.06 -8.38
C THR A 329 8.55 -22.78 -7.28
N VAL A 330 8.68 -23.70 -6.33
CA VAL A 330 9.57 -23.53 -5.18
C VAL A 330 10.98 -24.04 -5.51
N THR A 331 11.99 -23.19 -5.33
CA THR A 331 13.42 -23.53 -5.48
C THR A 331 14.14 -23.61 -4.13
N GLU A 332 15.29 -24.30 -4.06
CA GLU A 332 16.11 -24.35 -2.83
C GLU A 332 16.56 -22.95 -2.39
N ASP A 333 17.00 -22.11 -3.35
CA ASP A 333 17.47 -20.75 -3.06
C ASP A 333 16.36 -19.87 -2.47
N GLN A 334 15.14 -19.94 -3.02
CA GLN A 334 13.99 -19.23 -2.45
C GLN A 334 13.68 -19.69 -1.02
N VAL A 335 13.74 -20.99 -0.73
CA VAL A 335 13.53 -21.52 0.63
C VAL A 335 14.62 -21.04 1.58
N PHE A 336 15.88 -21.01 1.14
CA PHE A 336 16.99 -20.49 1.93
C PHE A 336 16.82 -19.00 2.26
N HIS A 337 16.52 -18.17 1.26
CA HIS A 337 16.30 -16.74 1.47
C HIS A 337 15.06 -16.48 2.33
N ALA A 338 13.98 -17.24 2.15
CA ALA A 338 12.79 -17.20 2.98
C ALA A 338 13.11 -17.47 4.46
N PHE A 339 13.85 -18.54 4.77
CA PHE A 339 14.27 -18.80 6.14
C PHE A 339 15.15 -17.68 6.69
N ARG A 340 16.07 -17.11 5.90
CA ARG A 340 16.94 -16.01 6.34
C ARG A 340 16.14 -14.76 6.70
N ILE A 341 15.11 -14.44 5.90
CA ILE A 341 14.19 -13.33 6.16
C ILE A 341 13.39 -13.59 7.43
N ILE A 342 12.75 -14.77 7.55
CA ILE A 342 11.97 -15.15 8.72
C ILE A 342 12.80 -15.10 10.01
N THR A 343 14.00 -15.67 9.99
CA THR A 343 14.87 -15.77 11.17
C THR A 343 15.55 -14.47 11.58
N SER A 344 15.46 -13.43 10.75
CA SER A 344 15.89 -12.07 11.12
C SER A 344 14.90 -11.38 12.06
N ASP A 345 13.67 -11.91 12.20
CA ASP A 345 12.70 -11.45 13.18
C ASP A 345 12.98 -12.07 14.56
N PRO A 346 13.32 -11.27 15.59
CA PRO A 346 13.51 -11.80 16.95
C PRO A 346 12.22 -12.32 17.61
N HIS A 347 11.04 -11.94 17.12
CA HIS A 347 9.75 -12.38 17.67
C HIS A 347 9.38 -13.80 17.24
N VAL A 348 9.96 -14.30 16.13
CA VAL A 348 9.69 -15.65 15.63
C VAL A 348 10.22 -16.69 16.61
N LYS A 349 9.33 -17.55 17.09
CA LYS A 349 9.61 -18.65 18.02
C LYS A 349 9.35 -20.03 17.42
N CYS A 350 8.59 -20.12 16.33
CA CYS A 350 8.37 -21.35 15.57
C CYS A 350 8.19 -21.01 14.09
N ILE A 351 8.56 -21.93 13.19
CA ILE A 351 8.32 -21.81 11.75
C ILE A 351 7.44 -22.95 11.30
N LEU A 352 6.35 -22.63 10.60
CA LEU A 352 5.47 -23.57 9.94
C LEU A 352 5.66 -23.48 8.42
N VAL A 353 6.25 -24.51 7.84
CA VAL A 353 6.34 -24.71 6.39
C VAL A 353 5.13 -25.52 5.95
N ASN A 354 4.32 -24.97 5.06
CA ASN A 354 3.18 -25.67 4.47
C ASN A 354 3.28 -25.59 2.95
N ILE A 355 3.73 -26.67 2.32
CA ILE A 355 3.86 -26.73 0.86
C ILE A 355 2.94 -27.81 0.29
N PHE A 356 2.10 -27.40 -0.65
CA PHE A 356 1.34 -28.30 -1.51
C PHE A 356 2.10 -28.43 -2.84
N GLY A 357 2.78 -29.57 -3.04
CA GLY A 357 3.76 -29.78 -4.10
C GLY A 357 3.24 -29.51 -5.51
N GLY A 358 1.95 -29.77 -5.78
CA GLY A 358 1.37 -29.54 -7.10
C GLY A 358 2.17 -30.27 -8.17
N ILE A 359 2.89 -29.51 -9.01
CA ILE A 359 3.79 -30.03 -10.06
C ILE A 359 5.18 -30.44 -9.50
N VAL A 360 5.61 -29.83 -8.40
CA VAL A 360 6.92 -30.09 -7.77
C VAL A 360 6.86 -31.32 -6.86
N ASN A 361 7.86 -32.18 -6.98
CA ASN A 361 8.01 -33.39 -6.18
C ASN A 361 8.35 -33.04 -4.71
N CYS A 362 7.61 -33.58 -3.75
CA CYS A 362 7.81 -33.31 -2.32
C CYS A 362 9.20 -33.74 -1.82
N ALA A 363 9.81 -34.78 -2.40
CA ALA A 363 11.15 -35.21 -2.04
C ALA A 363 12.21 -34.14 -2.35
N THR A 364 12.07 -33.43 -3.48
CA THR A 364 12.94 -32.30 -3.85
C THR A 364 12.79 -31.16 -2.84
N ILE A 365 11.55 -30.84 -2.45
CA ILE A 365 11.27 -29.80 -1.44
C ILE A 365 11.86 -30.20 -0.09
N ALA A 366 11.66 -31.44 0.36
CA ALA A 366 12.22 -31.93 1.62
C ALA A 366 13.75 -31.86 1.65
N ASN A 367 14.43 -32.22 0.57
CA ASN A 367 15.88 -32.05 0.45
C ASN A 367 16.31 -30.59 0.57
N GLY A 368 15.60 -29.66 -0.09
CA GLY A 368 15.86 -28.22 0.02
C GLY A 368 15.67 -27.68 1.44
N VAL A 369 14.60 -28.10 2.13
CA VAL A 369 14.36 -27.74 3.53
C VAL A 369 15.49 -28.26 4.42
N VAL A 370 15.86 -29.54 4.30
CA VAL A 370 16.95 -30.15 5.09
C VAL A 370 18.29 -29.44 4.82
N ALA A 371 18.60 -29.13 3.56
CA ALA A 371 19.81 -28.41 3.18
C ALA A 371 19.83 -26.99 3.79
N ALA A 372 18.73 -26.26 3.73
CA ALA A 372 18.60 -24.94 4.34
C ALA A 372 18.77 -25.01 5.87
N CYS A 373 18.12 -25.97 6.55
CA CYS A 373 18.27 -26.16 7.99
C CYS A 373 19.72 -26.43 8.39
N ARG A 374 20.46 -27.25 7.63
CA ARG A 374 21.89 -27.54 7.87
C ARG A 374 22.77 -26.30 7.69
N LYS A 375 22.53 -25.52 6.64
CA LYS A 375 23.29 -24.28 6.36
C LYS A 375 23.03 -23.21 7.43
N MET A 376 21.81 -23.10 7.94
CA MET A 376 21.38 -21.97 8.76
C MET A 376 21.44 -22.20 10.27
N SER A 377 21.57 -23.44 10.75
CA SER A 377 21.52 -23.77 12.19
C SER A 377 20.31 -23.13 12.89
N LEU A 378 19.10 -23.48 12.42
CA LEU A 378 17.85 -22.94 12.96
C LEU A 378 17.75 -23.17 14.48
N LYS A 379 17.47 -22.10 15.22
CA LYS A 379 17.32 -22.12 16.69
C LYS A 379 15.88 -22.31 17.17
N VAL A 380 14.93 -22.26 16.25
CA VAL A 380 13.49 -22.35 16.52
C VAL A 380 12.94 -23.67 15.96
N PRO A 381 11.91 -24.27 16.58
CA PRO A 381 11.27 -25.46 16.07
C PRO A 381 10.70 -25.24 14.66
N LEU A 382 10.89 -26.26 13.82
CA LEU A 382 10.40 -26.27 12.44
C LEU A 382 9.31 -27.33 12.29
N VAL A 383 8.08 -26.89 12.03
CA VAL A 383 6.96 -27.76 11.66
C VAL A 383 6.83 -27.76 10.15
N VAL A 384 6.80 -28.94 9.54
CA VAL A 384 6.71 -29.09 8.08
C VAL A 384 5.51 -29.96 7.71
N ARG A 385 4.64 -29.41 6.89
CA ARG A 385 3.57 -30.12 6.21
C ARG A 385 3.83 -30.07 4.71
N LEU A 386 4.05 -31.25 4.13
CA LEU A 386 4.13 -31.44 2.68
C LEU A 386 2.95 -32.29 2.24
N GLU A 387 2.33 -31.96 1.12
CA GLU A 387 1.36 -32.82 0.43
C GLU A 387 1.60 -32.80 -1.07
N GLY A 388 1.41 -33.94 -1.74
CA GLY A 388 1.64 -34.11 -3.17
C GLY A 388 2.46 -35.36 -3.51
N THR A 389 3.03 -35.37 -4.71
CA THR A 389 3.81 -36.50 -5.24
C THR A 389 5.02 -36.81 -4.36
N ASN A 390 5.21 -38.09 -4.02
CA ASN A 390 6.31 -38.60 -3.18
C ASN A 390 6.37 -38.01 -1.76
N VAL A 391 5.22 -37.65 -1.17
CA VAL A 391 5.15 -37.17 0.23
C VAL A 391 5.70 -38.19 1.24
N VAL A 392 5.53 -39.49 1.01
CA VAL A 392 6.04 -40.55 1.89
C VAL A 392 7.58 -40.50 1.93
N GLU A 393 8.20 -40.39 0.77
CA GLU A 393 9.66 -40.26 0.65
C GLU A 393 10.16 -38.95 1.25
N ALA A 394 9.44 -37.85 1.04
CA ALA A 394 9.75 -36.56 1.65
C ALA A 394 9.76 -36.62 3.19
N ARG A 395 8.79 -37.33 3.79
CA ARG A 395 8.74 -37.57 5.24
C ARG A 395 9.90 -38.45 5.70
N ARG A 396 10.31 -39.45 4.91
CA ARG A 396 11.48 -40.28 5.18
C ARG A 396 12.77 -39.45 5.19
N ILE A 397 12.98 -38.62 4.17
CA ILE A 397 14.12 -37.69 4.05
C ILE A 397 14.22 -36.79 5.29
N MET A 398 13.10 -36.17 5.71
CA MET A 398 13.09 -35.30 6.88
C MET A 398 13.41 -36.07 8.17
N LYS A 399 12.85 -37.27 8.36
CA LYS A 399 13.09 -38.10 9.55
C LYS A 399 14.54 -38.59 9.65
N GLU A 400 15.13 -38.99 8.53
CA GLU A 400 16.52 -39.48 8.48
C GLU A 400 17.56 -38.36 8.51
N SER A 401 17.14 -37.10 8.32
CA SER A 401 18.05 -35.95 8.25
C SER A 401 18.83 -35.66 9.54
N GLY A 402 18.34 -36.16 10.68
CA GLY A 402 18.86 -35.85 12.03
C GLY A 402 18.51 -34.44 12.52
N MET A 403 17.77 -33.66 11.74
CA MET A 403 17.36 -32.30 12.10
C MET A 403 16.08 -32.32 12.96
N PRO A 404 15.88 -31.35 13.88
CA PRO A 404 14.68 -31.25 14.72
C PRO A 404 13.46 -30.76 13.91
N ILE A 405 13.02 -31.56 12.94
CA ILE A 405 11.89 -31.27 12.04
C ILE A 405 10.66 -32.05 12.51
N ILE A 406 9.60 -31.33 12.86
CA ILE A 406 8.32 -31.89 13.24
C ILE A 406 7.46 -32.04 11.98
N THR A 407 7.16 -33.28 11.56
CA THR A 407 6.30 -33.50 10.40
C THR A 407 4.83 -33.48 10.78
N ALA A 408 3.99 -32.90 9.91
CA ALA A 408 2.55 -32.84 10.07
C ALA A 408 1.81 -33.51 8.90
N SER A 409 0.67 -34.10 9.20
CA SER A 409 -0.14 -34.93 8.31
C SER A 409 -1.20 -34.15 7.54
N ASN A 410 -1.67 -33.04 8.09
CA ASN A 410 -2.63 -32.14 7.46
C ASN A 410 -2.45 -30.72 8.06
N LEU A 411 -3.20 -29.75 7.54
CA LEU A 411 -3.03 -28.35 7.94
C LEU A 411 -3.45 -28.08 9.40
N SER A 412 -4.47 -28.77 9.92
CA SER A 412 -4.89 -28.64 11.33
C SER A 412 -3.82 -29.19 12.27
N ASP A 413 -3.29 -30.38 11.96
CA ASP A 413 -2.19 -31.02 12.70
C ASP A 413 -0.93 -30.14 12.68
N ALA A 414 -0.62 -29.51 11.54
CA ALA A 414 0.51 -28.60 11.42
C ALA A 414 0.37 -27.38 12.34
N ALA A 415 -0.80 -26.74 12.34
CA ALA A 415 -1.07 -25.58 13.18
C ALA A 415 -1.04 -25.93 14.68
N GLU A 416 -1.67 -27.05 15.08
CA GLU A 416 -1.64 -27.53 16.47
C GLU A 416 -0.22 -27.79 16.96
N LYS A 417 0.61 -28.45 16.14
CA LYS A 417 2.02 -28.69 16.44
C LYS A 417 2.84 -27.41 16.53
N ALA A 418 2.60 -26.44 15.65
CA ALA A 418 3.32 -25.17 15.67
C ALA A 418 2.99 -24.35 16.93
N VAL A 419 1.72 -24.33 17.34
CA VAL A 419 1.30 -23.70 18.60
C VAL A 419 1.89 -24.41 19.81
N ALA A 420 1.84 -25.75 19.84
CA ALA A 420 2.44 -26.53 20.91
C ALA A 420 3.96 -26.33 21.04
N ALA A 421 4.65 -26.11 19.91
CA ALA A 421 6.09 -25.88 19.87
C ALA A 421 6.55 -24.50 20.39
N LEU A 422 5.62 -23.61 20.75
CA LEU A 422 5.93 -22.35 21.44
C LEU A 422 6.26 -22.53 22.93
N SER A 423 5.93 -23.69 23.50
CA SER A 423 5.97 -23.99 24.94
C SER A 423 7.30 -24.54 25.42
#